data_AF-A0A7C1AE33-F1
#
_entry.id   AF-A0A7C1AE33-F1
#
_cell.length_a   1.000
_cell.length_b   1.000
_cell.length_c   1.000
_cell.angle_alpha   90.00
_cell.angle_beta   90.00
_cell.angle_gamma   90.00
#
_symmetry.space_group_name_H-M   'P 1'
#
loop_
_entity.id
_entity.type
_entity.pdbx_description
1 polymer ?
#
loop_
_entity_poly.entity_id
_entity_poly.type
_entity_poly.pdbx_seq_one_letter_code
_entity_poly.pdbx_strand_id
1 'polypeptide(L)' 'MTSSLDTTTRLGPLLLDTPLIAAAGTFGAVVDFVAVAALEAYGAAVAKSVSVEPWPGRPAPR' A
#
# COMPACT_ATOMS: atom_id res chain seq x y z
N MET A 1 -2.01 -26.46 17.83
CA MET A 1 -0.74 -25.71 17.67
C MET A 1 -0.71 -25.18 16.25
N THR A 2 -0.98 -23.90 16.04
CA THR A 2 -0.74 -23.25 14.75
C THR A 2 0.68 -22.70 14.79
N SER A 3 1.60 -23.31 14.06
CA SER A 3 2.92 -22.73 13.83
C SER A 3 2.75 -21.45 13.02
N SER A 4 3.09 -20.31 13.60
CA SER A 4 3.16 -19.05 12.86
C SER A 4 4.29 -19.13 11.86
N LEU A 5 4.01 -18.82 10.58
CA LEU A 5 5.04 -18.63 9.57
C LEU A 5 5.71 -17.26 9.78
N ASP A 6 7.01 -17.18 9.53
CA ASP A 6 7.72 -15.91 9.47
C ASP A 6 7.46 -15.26 8.11
N THR A 7 6.84 -14.08 8.12
CA THR A 7 6.54 -13.29 6.92
C THR A 7 7.46 -12.10 6.74
N THR A 8 8.44 -11.91 7.62
CA THR A 8 9.33 -10.75 7.54
C THR A 8 10.09 -10.76 6.23
N THR A 9 10.17 -9.60 5.58
CA THR A 9 10.74 -9.48 4.22
C THR A 9 11.65 -8.26 4.16
N ARG A 10 12.88 -8.45 3.65
CA ARG A 10 13.81 -7.36 3.40
C ARG A 10 13.63 -6.81 1.98
N LEU A 11 13.27 -5.53 1.86
CA LEU A 11 13.16 -4.81 0.60
C LEU A 11 14.17 -3.67 0.57
N GLY A 12 15.34 -3.92 -0.04
CA GLY A 12 16.46 -2.98 0.02
C GLY A 12 16.84 -2.67 1.48
N PRO A 13 16.83 -1.39 1.91
CA PRO A 13 17.12 -1.02 3.30
C PRO A 13 15.95 -1.27 4.26
N LEU A 14 14.75 -1.56 3.76
CA LEU A 14 13.54 -1.72 4.58
C LEU A 14 13.43 -3.17 5.08
N LEU A 15 13.03 -3.33 6.34
CA LEU A 15 12.53 -4.59 6.89
C LEU A 15 11.02 -4.43 7.09
N LEU A 16 10.24 -5.25 6.40
CA LEU A 16 8.78 -5.24 6.44
C LEU A 16 8.29 -6.43 7.27
N ASP A 17 7.23 -6.25 8.05
CA ASP A 17 6.63 -7.31 8.86
C ASP A 17 5.96 -8.41 8.00
N THR A 18 5.47 -8.01 6.82
CA THR A 18 4.89 -8.91 5.82
C THR A 18 5.34 -8.50 4.41
N PRO A 19 5.31 -9.40 3.40
CA PRO A 19 5.62 -9.04 2.02
C PRO A 19 4.45 -8.31 1.33
N LEU A 20 3.33 -8.07 2.02
CA LEU A 20 2.15 -7.46 1.44
C LEU A 20 2.37 -5.96 1.30
N ILE A 21 2.28 -5.47 0.06
CA ILE A 21 2.42 -4.06 -0.27
C ILE A 21 1.19 -3.60 -1.05
N ALA A 22 0.47 -2.60 -0.55
CA ALA A 22 -0.64 -2.00 -1.28
C ALA A 22 -0.12 -1.27 -2.53
N ALA A 23 -0.65 -1.63 -3.71
CA ALA A 23 -0.17 -1.12 -4.98
C ALA A 23 -0.55 0.36 -5.20
N ALA A 24 0.31 1.08 -5.91
CA ALA A 24 0.07 2.49 -6.24
C ALA A 24 -1.23 2.66 -7.04
N GLY A 25 -2.11 3.54 -6.57
CA GLY A 25 -3.36 3.86 -7.26
C GLY A 25 -4.51 2.88 -7.03
N THR A 26 -4.32 1.83 -6.24
CA THR A 26 -5.43 1.02 -5.72
C THR A 26 -5.84 1.42 -4.30
N PHE A 27 -5.02 2.23 -3.62
CA PHE A 27 -5.20 2.63 -2.22
C PHE A 27 -5.19 4.15 -2.00
N GLY A 28 -5.55 4.93 -3.02
CA GLY A 28 -5.60 6.40 -2.92
C GLY A 28 -4.29 7.00 -2.42
N ALA A 29 -4.38 7.94 -1.47
CA ALA A 29 -3.25 8.52 -0.74
C ALA A 29 -2.84 7.69 0.50
N VAL A 30 -3.26 6.43 0.60
CA VAL A 30 -3.16 5.52 1.78
C VAL A 30 -4.01 5.97 2.96
N VAL A 31 -3.92 7.25 3.34
CA VAL A 31 -4.68 7.84 4.45
C VAL A 31 -6.19 7.73 4.27
N ASP A 32 -6.65 7.69 3.02
CA ASP A 32 -8.06 7.56 2.64
C ASP A 32 -8.70 6.27 3.17
N PHE A 33 -7.90 5.24 3.46
CA PHE A 33 -8.35 3.92 3.86
C PHE A 33 -8.13 3.60 5.34
N VAL A 34 -7.56 4.52 6.14
CA VAL A 34 -7.21 4.29 7.56
C VAL A 34 -8.41 3.87 8.40
N ALA A 35 -9.61 4.33 8.06
CA ALA A 35 -10.83 4.01 8.80
C ALA A 35 -11.43 2.61 8.48
N VAL A 36 -11.01 1.97 7.39
CA VAL A 36 -11.68 0.76 6.86
C VAL A 36 -10.73 -0.39 6.53
N ALA A 37 -9.44 -0.11 6.32
CA ALA A 37 -8.46 -1.12 5.99
C ALA A 37 -7.73 -1.66 7.22
N ALA A 38 -7.46 -2.96 7.24
CA ALA A 38 -6.56 -3.61 8.19
C ALA A 38 -5.10 -3.33 7.79
N LEU A 39 -4.64 -2.09 8.00
CA LEU A 39 -3.30 -1.65 7.60
C LEU A 39 -2.19 -2.45 8.26
N GLU A 40 -2.44 -3.00 9.45
CA GLU A 40 -1.54 -3.88 10.20
C GLU A 40 -1.21 -5.19 9.48
N ALA A 41 -2.02 -5.62 8.50
CA ALA A 41 -1.71 -6.79 7.69
C ALA A 41 -0.64 -6.52 6.62
N TYR A 42 -0.42 -5.25 6.27
CA TYR A 42 0.51 -4.84 5.23
C TYR A 42 1.87 -4.48 5.80
N GLY A 43 2.94 -4.90 5.13
CA GLY A 43 4.29 -4.45 5.44
C GLY A 43 4.57 -3.03 4.94
N ALA A 44 3.90 -2.62 3.86
CA ALA A 44 3.98 -1.26 3.32
C ALA A 44 2.76 -0.90 2.45
N ALA A 45 2.64 0.38 2.09
CA ALA A 45 1.69 0.86 1.11
C ALA A 45 2.35 1.91 0.20
N VAL A 46 1.98 1.92 -1.08
CA VAL A 46 2.46 2.91 -2.04
C VAL A 46 1.33 3.88 -2.37
N ALA A 47 1.52 5.15 -2.03
CA ALA A 47 0.56 6.20 -2.35
C ALA A 47 0.39 6.36 -3.88
N LYS A 48 -0.73 6.95 -4.29
CA LYS A 48 -0.96 7.29 -5.71
C LYS A 48 0.21 8.09 -6.28
N SER A 49 0.60 7.76 -7.50
CA SER A 49 1.61 8.51 -8.27
C SER A 49 1.31 10.01 -8.25
N VAL A 50 2.32 10.81 -7.95
CA VAL A 50 2.24 12.27 -7.89
C VAL A 50 2.76 12.85 -9.21
N SER A 51 2.08 13.87 -9.73
CA SER A 51 2.53 14.70 -10.85
C SER A 51 3.00 16.06 -10.33
N VAL A 52 3.84 16.76 -11.11
CA VAL A 52 4.33 18.10 -10.74
C VAL A 52 3.17 19.10 -10.71
N GLU A 53 2.32 19.09 -11.74
CA GLU A 53 1.09 19.88 -11.80
C GLU A 53 -0.14 19.06 -11.39
N PRO A 54 -1.21 19.70 -10.88
CA PRO A 54 -2.47 19.02 -10.59
C PRO A 54 -3.05 18.31 -11.84
N TRP A 55 -3.47 17.05 -11.68
CA TRP A 55 -4.04 16.25 -12.77
C TRP A 55 -5.47 15.79 -12.45
N PRO A 56 -6.50 16.22 -13.21
CA PRO A 56 -7.89 15.79 -12.99
C PRO A 56 -8.18 14.32 -13.40
N GLY A 57 -7.20 13.65 -14.02
CA GLY A 57 -7.37 12.30 -14.59
C GLY A 57 -7.98 12.30 -16.01
N ARG A 58 -8.24 11.11 -16.57
CA ARG A 58 -8.79 10.92 -17.94
C ARG A 58 -10.30 11.33 -18.04
N PRO A 59 -11.06 11.09 -19.10
CA PRO A 59 -12.54 11.20 -19.03
C PRO A 59 -13.17 9.93 -18.43
N ALA A 60 -14.39 9.97 -17.89
CA ALA A 60 -15.13 8.75 -17.51
C ALA A 60 -15.79 8.10 -18.76
N PRO A 61 -16.05 6.77 -18.77
CA PRO A 61 -15.73 5.76 -17.76
C PRO A 61 -14.25 5.35 -17.78
N ARG A 62 -13.71 4.94 -16.62
CA ARG A 62 -12.32 4.50 -16.44
C ARG A 62 -12.26 3.35 -15.44
#